data_AF-A0A936I3W9-F1
#
_entry.id   AF-A0A936I3W9-F1
#
_cell.length_a   1.000
_cell.length_b   1.000
_cell.length_c   1.000
_cell.angle_alpha   90.00
_cell.angle_beta   90.00
_cell.angle_gamma   90.00
#
_symmetry.space_group_name_H-M   'P 1'
#
loop_
_entity.id
_entity.type
_entity.pdbx_description
1 polymer ?
#
loop_
_entity_poly.entity_id
_entity_poly.type
_entity_poly.pdbx_seq_one_letter_code
_entity_poly.pdbx_strand_id
1 'polypeptide(L)'
;MLSRYPLALGALTLLSAWPCAQNFYELDINNVRARFYSHGLIGMNVATSSPEFEVPNGGGAHPLYSAGLWIGGIDPGNSLRLAAMCYEPLGSSDWYPGPLTNDGTASTNTAVQSAYDQVWPLSNADVAVNEAYCDCVDDPNCDPAVQFPGYQMPLWFNTWPAIGDVGAGFDLYQAPFSDHNGNGDYDPAACDAPCGPGDGSLFFIFNDKGGPHQNTQGVPIGIEVQATPFAYDGPSAALAHTVFVQYRIINRSNVTLSDAYISLFTDFDLGCYTDDHVGCDVGRSMWYVYNADDLDESSCGVAPGYGAQPPAFGATILCGAFADADGLDHTADSALVAYNGHGVGDGIIDNERLGLSYFNYYDNSGNGNPVLANQYYNCMRGFSANGIQQTHGGNGFTGTIPTRFVFPDASDPQGLGMGGNPQAPWSEASAGNVPGDRRGLGTMGPITLEPGAINRILVAFTYARASTGGPWASVQALQARVDSIHAFAGSQDFCGGTRDEIPCFSQSVGIHTPINAEGGTISVHPVPTAGVLTITLPGALQRASLRIVDAIGRTVQVENKSNSVVRTLDVSRLADGQYTVIAEHDGLRRYARFTKE
;
A
#
# COMPACT_ATOMS: atom_id res chain seq x y z
N MET A 1 33.51 -23.79 35.19
CA MET A 1 32.09 -24.15 35.34
C MET A 1 31.33 -23.49 34.20
N LEU A 2 31.01 -24.28 33.18
CA LEU A 2 30.24 -23.88 32.00
C LEU A 2 28.77 -23.77 32.40
N SER A 3 28.15 -22.61 32.20
CA SER A 3 26.69 -22.44 32.25
C SER A 3 26.19 -22.30 30.82
N ARG A 4 25.54 -23.36 30.33
CA ARG A 4 24.83 -23.40 29.06
C ARG A 4 23.44 -22.81 29.29
N TYR A 5 23.12 -21.68 28.67
CA TYR A 5 21.73 -21.27 28.47
C TYR A 5 21.29 -21.76 27.09
N PRO A 6 20.21 -22.56 27.00
CA PRO A 6 19.68 -22.97 25.72
C PRO A 6 18.92 -21.77 25.11
N LEU A 7 19.35 -21.32 23.94
CA LEU A 7 18.49 -20.55 23.04
C LEU A 7 17.34 -21.48 22.66
N ALA A 8 16.14 -21.14 23.13
CA ALA A 8 14.92 -21.76 22.68
C ALA A 8 14.72 -21.33 21.21
N LEU A 9 15.08 -22.22 20.28
CA LEU A 9 14.62 -22.18 18.91
C LEU A 9 13.09 -22.28 18.98
N GLY A 10 12.39 -21.14 18.91
CA GLY A 10 11.01 -21.13 18.47
C GLY A 10 11.00 -21.71 17.07
N ALA A 11 10.29 -22.81 16.89
CA ALA A 11 10.13 -23.45 15.59
C ALA A 11 9.38 -22.48 14.67
N LEU A 12 10.13 -21.63 13.96
CA LEU A 12 9.67 -21.06 12.71
C LEU A 12 9.58 -22.25 11.76
N THR A 13 8.37 -22.62 11.39
CA THR A 13 8.13 -23.63 10.36
C THR A 13 8.88 -23.20 9.11
N LEU A 14 9.99 -23.89 8.84
CA LEU A 14 10.67 -23.88 7.55
C LEU A 14 9.61 -24.19 6.48
N LEU A 15 9.19 -23.16 5.74
CA LEU A 15 8.52 -23.31 4.46
C LEU A 15 9.54 -23.88 3.47
N SER A 16 9.87 -25.17 3.62
CA SER A 16 10.42 -25.96 2.52
C SER A 16 9.25 -26.50 1.69
N ALA A 17 8.43 -25.60 1.16
CA ALA A 17 7.52 -25.89 0.08
C ALA A 17 8.13 -25.23 -1.16
N TRP A 18 8.46 -26.05 -2.14
CA TRP A 18 8.86 -25.59 -3.46
C TRP A 18 7.76 -24.65 -3.96
N PRO A 19 7.98 -23.36 -4.23
CA PRO A 19 6.99 -22.62 -4.97
C PRO A 19 7.10 -23.16 -6.40
N CYS A 20 6.22 -24.10 -6.76
CA CYS A 20 5.79 -24.12 -8.14
C CYS A 20 5.15 -22.74 -8.41
N ALA A 21 5.24 -22.24 -9.64
CA ALA A 21 4.42 -21.10 -10.04
C ALA A 21 2.97 -21.36 -9.61
N GLN A 22 2.46 -20.52 -8.71
CA GLN A 22 1.07 -20.52 -8.29
C GLN A 22 0.50 -19.18 -8.69
N ASN A 23 -0.60 -19.21 -9.44
CA ASN A 23 -1.31 -18.02 -9.87
C ASN A 23 -1.96 -17.24 -8.72
N PHE A 24 -1.79 -17.68 -7.47
CA PHE A 24 -2.09 -16.92 -6.27
C PHE A 24 -1.07 -17.19 -5.17
N TYR A 25 -1.04 -16.30 -4.17
CA TYR A 25 -0.36 -16.51 -2.90
C TYR A 25 -1.18 -15.91 -1.77
N GLU A 26 -1.00 -16.41 -0.54
CA GLU A 26 -1.65 -15.86 0.66
C GLU A 26 -0.66 -15.07 1.50
N LEU A 27 -0.93 -13.78 1.67
CA LEU A 27 -0.22 -12.95 2.64
C LEU A 27 -0.76 -13.28 4.03
N ASP A 28 0.03 -13.98 4.84
CA ASP A 28 -0.32 -14.36 6.22
C ASP A 28 0.66 -13.70 7.22
N ILE A 29 0.32 -12.49 7.66
CA ILE A 29 1.16 -11.66 8.55
C ILE A 29 0.25 -10.87 9.50
N ASN A 30 0.67 -10.78 10.77
CA ASN A 30 0.04 -9.94 11.81
C ASN A 30 -1.48 -10.11 11.94
N ASN A 31 -1.89 -11.39 12.00
CA ASN A 31 -3.27 -11.81 12.22
C ASN A 31 -4.22 -11.40 11.08
N VAL A 32 -3.69 -11.31 9.86
CA VAL A 32 -4.42 -11.27 8.60
C VAL A 32 -3.96 -12.43 7.73
N ARG A 33 -4.90 -13.14 7.10
CA ARG A 33 -4.62 -14.01 5.95
C ARG A 33 -5.38 -13.48 4.75
N ALA A 34 -4.71 -13.06 3.68
CA ALA A 34 -5.36 -12.50 2.50
C ALA A 34 -4.79 -13.11 1.21
N ARG A 35 -5.68 -13.66 0.37
CA ARG A 35 -5.30 -14.22 -0.93
C ARG A 35 -5.22 -13.15 -2.03
N PHE A 36 -4.16 -13.22 -2.83
CA PHE A 36 -3.92 -12.38 -4.01
C PHE A 36 -3.61 -13.23 -5.22
N TYR A 37 -4.22 -12.92 -6.37
CA TYR A 37 -3.94 -13.57 -7.64
C TYR A 37 -3.01 -12.74 -8.52
N SER A 38 -2.27 -13.42 -9.39
CA SER A 38 -1.35 -12.86 -10.40
C SER A 38 -2.00 -11.83 -11.33
N HIS A 39 -3.33 -11.89 -11.50
CA HIS A 39 -4.13 -10.99 -12.33
C HIS A 39 -4.83 -9.86 -11.55
N GLY A 40 -4.51 -9.67 -10.27
CA GLY A 40 -5.00 -8.54 -9.47
C GLY A 40 -6.30 -8.76 -8.69
N LEU A 41 -6.89 -9.96 -8.74
CA LEU A 41 -8.01 -10.33 -7.86
C LEU A 41 -7.54 -10.51 -6.41
N ILE A 42 -8.33 -9.99 -5.47
CA ILE A 42 -8.06 -10.05 -4.04
C ILE A 42 -9.24 -10.77 -3.36
N GLY A 43 -8.96 -11.64 -2.40
CA GLY A 43 -9.95 -12.14 -1.44
C GLY A 43 -10.78 -13.34 -1.90
N MET A 44 -11.17 -13.48 -3.16
CA MET A 44 -12.03 -14.59 -3.58
C MET A 44 -11.24 -15.86 -3.94
N ASN A 45 -11.66 -17.03 -3.47
CA ASN A 45 -11.25 -18.32 -4.01
C ASN A 45 -12.05 -18.64 -5.29
N VAL A 46 -11.42 -18.49 -6.44
CA VAL A 46 -12.08 -18.72 -7.75
C VAL A 46 -12.55 -20.15 -7.99
N ALA A 47 -11.99 -21.14 -7.26
CA ALA A 47 -12.33 -22.54 -7.45
C ALA A 47 -13.56 -22.96 -6.62
N THR A 48 -13.73 -22.38 -5.43
CA THR A 48 -14.81 -22.72 -4.49
C THR A 48 -15.86 -21.63 -4.33
N SER A 49 -15.63 -20.45 -4.91
CA SER A 49 -16.46 -19.24 -4.69
C SER A 49 -16.65 -18.94 -3.22
N SER A 50 -15.54 -18.91 -2.47
CA SER A 50 -15.51 -18.62 -1.03
C SER A 50 -14.56 -17.46 -0.74
N PRO A 51 -14.80 -16.66 0.31
CA PRO A 51 -13.87 -15.62 0.74
C PRO A 51 -12.59 -16.22 1.35
N GLU A 52 -11.47 -15.52 1.19
CA GLU A 52 -10.10 -15.86 1.60
C GLU A 52 -9.34 -14.59 2.07
N PHE A 53 -10.09 -13.58 2.51
CA PHE A 53 -9.56 -12.46 3.28
C PHE A 53 -10.04 -12.64 4.73
N GLU A 54 -9.21 -13.16 5.61
CA GLU A 54 -9.58 -13.53 6.98
C GLU A 54 -8.91 -12.61 8.00
N VAL A 55 -9.74 -11.92 8.80
CA VAL A 55 -9.28 -11.02 9.85
C VAL A 55 -10.26 -11.02 11.02
N PRO A 56 -9.83 -11.36 12.25
CA PRO A 56 -8.54 -11.94 12.61
C PRO A 56 -8.33 -13.34 12.01
N ASN A 57 -7.10 -13.66 11.62
CA ASN A 57 -6.73 -15.00 11.14
C ASN A 57 -6.99 -16.08 12.21
N GLY A 58 -7.50 -17.23 11.79
CA GLY A 58 -7.90 -18.36 12.65
C GLY A 58 -9.34 -18.27 13.19
N GLY A 59 -10.09 -17.21 12.87
CA GLY A 59 -11.49 -17.03 13.27
C GLY A 59 -12.51 -17.64 12.30
N GLY A 60 -12.12 -17.90 11.06
CA GLY A 60 -12.97 -18.42 9.98
C GLY A 60 -13.95 -17.42 9.38
N ALA A 61 -14.09 -16.22 9.95
CA ALA A 61 -14.92 -15.14 9.43
C ALA A 61 -14.07 -14.19 8.56
N HIS A 62 -14.69 -13.64 7.52
CA HIS A 62 -14.02 -12.86 6.49
C HIS A 62 -14.72 -11.51 6.36
N PRO A 63 -14.02 -10.37 6.21
CA PRO A 63 -14.67 -9.07 6.06
C PRO A 63 -14.79 -8.60 4.60
N LEU A 64 -14.22 -9.36 3.66
CA LEU A 64 -14.13 -9.04 2.24
C LEU A 64 -14.27 -10.32 1.42
N TYR A 65 -15.20 -10.30 0.47
CA TYR A 65 -15.38 -11.42 -0.46
C TYR A 65 -14.46 -11.28 -1.66
N SER A 66 -14.43 -10.10 -2.28
CA SER A 66 -13.61 -9.82 -3.45
C SER A 66 -13.20 -8.35 -3.53
N ALA A 67 -12.04 -8.06 -4.11
CA ALA A 67 -11.65 -6.70 -4.50
C ALA A 67 -10.74 -6.69 -5.73
N GLY A 68 -10.66 -5.53 -6.39
CA GLY A 68 -9.75 -5.33 -7.52
C GLY A 68 -9.88 -3.97 -8.20
N LEU A 69 -8.99 -3.70 -9.16
CA LEU A 69 -8.92 -2.41 -9.85
C LEU A 69 -9.91 -2.31 -11.01
N TRP A 70 -10.51 -1.12 -11.13
CA TRP A 70 -11.23 -0.67 -12.32
C TRP A 70 -10.51 0.55 -12.88
N ILE A 71 -10.26 0.57 -14.17
CA ILE A 71 -9.64 1.69 -14.87
C ILE A 71 -10.41 1.93 -16.14
N GLY A 72 -10.84 3.17 -16.37
CA GLY A 72 -11.56 3.53 -17.59
C GLY A 72 -11.48 5.01 -17.90
N GLY A 73 -11.60 5.34 -19.18
CA GLY A 73 -11.52 6.71 -19.68
C GLY A 73 -11.89 6.81 -21.16
N ILE A 74 -11.87 8.02 -21.69
CA ILE A 74 -12.28 8.34 -23.05
C ILE A 74 -11.05 8.55 -23.93
N ASP A 75 -10.97 7.82 -25.03
CA ASP A 75 -9.90 8.00 -26.00
C ASP A 75 -10.12 9.21 -26.94
N PRO A 76 -9.13 9.63 -27.74
CA PRO A 76 -9.27 10.78 -28.63
C PRO A 76 -10.32 10.60 -29.73
N GLY A 77 -10.77 9.36 -29.97
CA GLY A 77 -11.89 9.02 -30.84
C GLY A 77 -13.25 9.11 -30.15
N ASN A 78 -13.32 9.62 -28.92
CA ASN A 78 -14.51 9.70 -28.08
C ASN A 78 -15.13 8.33 -27.78
N SER A 79 -14.29 7.29 -27.73
CA SER A 79 -14.69 5.92 -27.38
C SER A 79 -14.25 5.58 -25.96
N LEU A 80 -15.13 4.91 -25.21
CA LEU A 80 -14.81 4.41 -23.88
C LEU A 80 -13.85 3.22 -23.98
N ARG A 81 -12.77 3.28 -23.19
CA ARG A 81 -11.89 2.14 -22.90
C ARG A 81 -11.93 1.86 -21.42
N LEU A 82 -12.04 0.59 -21.04
CA LEU A 82 -12.28 0.23 -19.65
C LEU A 82 -11.89 -1.22 -19.39
N ALA A 83 -11.27 -1.47 -18.25
CA ALA A 83 -11.03 -2.80 -17.67
C ALA A 83 -11.50 -2.80 -16.21
N ALA A 84 -12.16 -3.87 -15.76
CA ALA A 84 -12.63 -3.96 -14.39
C ALA A 84 -12.54 -5.38 -13.81
N MET A 85 -12.19 -5.45 -12.53
CA MET A 85 -12.19 -6.67 -11.71
C MET A 85 -13.38 -6.66 -10.74
N CYS A 86 -14.24 -7.69 -10.79
CA CYS A 86 -15.31 -7.89 -9.80
C CYS A 86 -15.18 -9.27 -9.18
N TYR A 87 -15.45 -10.28 -10.00
CA TYR A 87 -15.44 -11.69 -9.66
C TYR A 87 -14.93 -12.43 -10.89
N GLU A 88 -14.18 -13.49 -10.67
CA GLU A 88 -13.58 -14.27 -11.74
C GLU A 88 -13.94 -15.74 -11.55
N PRO A 89 -14.99 -16.27 -12.19
CA PRO A 89 -15.02 -17.69 -12.48
C PRO A 89 -13.86 -18.01 -13.43
N LEU A 90 -13.22 -19.17 -13.26
CA LEU A 90 -12.05 -19.59 -14.04
C LEU A 90 -12.21 -19.26 -15.54
N GLY A 91 -11.42 -18.29 -16.02
CA GLY A 91 -11.31 -17.94 -17.44
C GLY A 91 -12.02 -16.65 -17.89
N SER A 92 -12.64 -15.86 -17.01
CA SER A 92 -13.43 -14.67 -17.37
C SER A 92 -12.85 -13.35 -16.85
N SER A 93 -11.72 -12.89 -17.41
CA SER A 93 -11.02 -11.68 -16.95
C SER A 93 -10.92 -10.57 -17.99
N ASP A 94 -10.86 -9.33 -17.49
CA ASP A 94 -10.32 -8.18 -18.24
C ASP A 94 -8.81 -8.01 -18.01
N TRP A 95 -8.28 -8.61 -16.94
CA TRP A 95 -6.90 -8.50 -16.47
C TRP A 95 -6.13 -9.82 -16.66
N TYR A 96 -4.91 -9.74 -17.18
CA TYR A 96 -4.09 -10.88 -17.57
C TYR A 96 -2.70 -10.80 -16.93
N PRO A 97 -2.10 -11.92 -16.50
CA PRO A 97 -0.76 -11.90 -15.92
C PRO A 97 0.32 -11.41 -16.91
N GLY A 98 1.31 -10.71 -16.37
CA GLY A 98 2.53 -10.31 -17.05
C GLY A 98 2.58 -8.87 -17.58
N PRO A 99 3.77 -8.44 -18.02
CA PRO A 99 4.01 -7.10 -18.54
C PRO A 99 3.49 -6.91 -19.97
N LEU A 100 3.44 -5.66 -20.41
CA LEU A 100 3.22 -5.26 -21.79
C LEU A 100 4.48 -4.65 -22.40
N THR A 101 4.61 -4.75 -23.72
CA THR A 101 5.71 -4.09 -24.44
C THR A 101 5.67 -2.57 -24.27
N ASN A 102 6.84 -1.92 -24.20
CA ASN A 102 7.01 -0.48 -23.99
C ASN A 102 7.20 0.32 -25.30
N ASP A 103 6.94 -0.30 -26.45
CA ASP A 103 7.07 0.29 -27.79
C ASP A 103 5.80 1.05 -28.26
N GLY A 104 4.87 1.29 -27.34
CA GLY A 104 3.57 1.93 -27.61
C GLY A 104 2.50 0.99 -28.18
N THR A 105 2.85 -0.24 -28.55
CA THR A 105 1.86 -1.24 -28.98
C THR A 105 1.13 -1.87 -27.80
N ALA A 106 1.76 -1.85 -26.62
CA ALA A 106 1.23 -2.40 -25.37
C ALA A 106 0.75 -3.85 -25.57
N SER A 107 1.66 -4.72 -26.02
CA SER A 107 1.34 -6.10 -26.42
C SER A 107 1.98 -7.14 -25.51
N THR A 108 1.44 -8.36 -25.51
CA THR A 108 2.00 -9.53 -24.83
C THR A 108 1.61 -10.80 -25.57
N ASN A 109 2.04 -11.97 -25.09
CA ASN A 109 1.72 -13.26 -25.69
C ASN A 109 1.51 -14.35 -24.63
N THR A 110 1.00 -15.51 -25.03
CA THR A 110 0.67 -16.61 -24.11
C THR A 110 1.88 -17.16 -23.35
N ALA A 111 3.09 -17.13 -23.94
CA ALA A 111 4.28 -17.62 -23.25
C ALA A 111 4.67 -16.68 -22.10
N VAL A 112 4.60 -15.36 -22.33
CA VAL A 112 4.81 -14.34 -21.29
C VAL A 112 3.72 -14.42 -20.24
N GLN A 113 2.44 -14.48 -20.63
CA GLN A 113 1.34 -14.63 -19.68
C GLN A 113 1.51 -15.89 -18.80
N SER A 114 1.89 -17.03 -19.39
CA SER A 114 2.12 -18.27 -18.61
C SER A 114 3.33 -18.17 -17.68
N ALA A 115 4.38 -17.44 -18.08
CA ALA A 115 5.56 -17.23 -17.25
C ALA A 115 5.29 -16.27 -16.08
N TYR A 116 4.37 -15.32 -16.24
CA TYR A 116 3.98 -14.36 -15.22
C TYR A 116 2.70 -14.71 -14.47
N ASP A 117 2.07 -15.85 -14.78
CA ASP A 117 0.92 -16.37 -14.05
C ASP A 117 1.35 -16.97 -12.70
N GLN A 118 2.01 -16.13 -11.89
CA GLN A 118 2.51 -16.44 -10.58
C GLN A 118 2.58 -15.20 -9.70
N VAL A 119 2.60 -15.43 -8.38
CA VAL A 119 2.81 -14.39 -7.36
C VAL A 119 4.11 -14.68 -6.63
N TRP A 120 5.01 -13.70 -6.58
CA TRP A 120 6.32 -13.83 -5.94
C TRP A 120 6.26 -13.32 -4.49
N PRO A 121 6.42 -14.19 -3.49
CA PRO A 121 6.54 -13.75 -2.11
C PRO A 121 7.94 -13.19 -1.84
N LEU A 122 7.99 -12.17 -0.98
CA LEU A 122 9.21 -11.56 -0.47
C LEU A 122 9.13 -11.54 1.05
N SER A 123 10.18 -12.06 1.70
CA SER A 123 10.37 -11.93 3.15
C SER A 123 11.52 -10.98 3.42
N ASN A 124 11.25 -9.85 4.08
CA ASN A 124 12.32 -8.91 4.45
C ASN A 124 13.25 -9.50 5.52
N ALA A 125 12.80 -10.50 6.28
CA ALA A 125 13.67 -11.25 7.19
C ALA A 125 14.72 -12.07 6.42
N ASP A 126 14.33 -12.76 5.34
CA ASP A 126 15.26 -13.48 4.47
C ASP A 126 16.25 -12.53 3.79
N VAL A 127 15.75 -11.38 3.28
CA VAL A 127 16.57 -10.33 2.66
C VAL A 127 17.61 -9.79 3.66
N ALA A 128 17.18 -9.43 4.88
CA ALA A 128 18.07 -8.91 5.92
C ALA A 128 19.18 -9.92 6.30
N VAL A 129 18.86 -11.22 6.37
CA VAL A 129 19.87 -12.25 6.63
C VAL A 129 20.85 -12.38 5.45
N ASN A 130 20.37 -12.30 4.21
CA ASN A 130 21.21 -12.34 3.02
C ASN A 130 22.15 -11.14 2.95
N GLU A 131 21.64 -9.94 3.16
CA GLU A 131 22.44 -8.71 3.18
C GLU A 131 23.50 -8.75 4.29
N ALA A 132 23.13 -9.20 5.50
CA ALA A 132 24.10 -9.35 6.60
C ALA A 132 25.19 -10.40 6.29
N TYR A 133 24.83 -11.48 5.58
CA TYR A 133 25.81 -12.45 5.09
C TYR A 133 26.74 -11.83 4.04
N CYS A 134 26.21 -11.06 3.10
CA CYS A 134 26.98 -10.38 2.06
C CYS A 134 27.92 -9.31 2.62
N ASP A 135 27.46 -8.51 3.59
CA ASP A 135 28.29 -7.58 4.35
C ASP A 135 29.45 -8.31 5.07
N CYS A 136 29.21 -9.52 5.58
CA CYS A 136 30.25 -10.35 6.17
C CYS A 136 31.24 -10.89 5.13
N VAL A 137 30.77 -11.26 3.94
CA VAL A 137 31.67 -11.70 2.85
C VAL A 137 32.60 -10.57 2.43
N ASP A 138 32.11 -9.33 2.43
CA ASP A 138 32.88 -8.14 2.05
C ASP A 138 33.80 -7.60 3.16
N ASP A 139 33.50 -7.85 4.44
CA ASP A 139 34.35 -7.46 5.57
C ASP A 139 35.53 -8.44 5.75
N PRO A 140 36.79 -8.01 5.53
CA PRO A 140 37.96 -8.88 5.69
C PRO A 140 38.17 -9.42 7.11
N ASN A 141 37.47 -8.86 8.11
CA ASN A 141 37.53 -9.30 9.51
C ASN A 141 36.40 -10.25 9.90
N CYS A 142 35.48 -10.53 8.98
CA CYS A 142 34.40 -11.45 9.19
C CYS A 142 34.74 -12.84 8.63
N ASP A 143 34.30 -13.89 9.31
CA ASP A 143 34.38 -15.26 8.80
C ASP A 143 32.94 -15.76 8.61
N PRO A 144 32.42 -15.77 7.37
CA PRO A 144 31.06 -16.21 7.09
C PRO A 144 30.77 -17.64 7.56
N ALA A 145 31.79 -18.53 7.57
CA ALA A 145 31.61 -19.91 8.01
C ALA A 145 31.40 -20.01 9.54
N VAL A 146 31.87 -19.00 10.30
CA VAL A 146 31.69 -18.91 11.75
C VAL A 146 30.45 -18.11 12.12
N GLN A 147 30.21 -16.98 11.43
CA GLN A 147 29.13 -16.05 11.77
C GLN A 147 27.78 -16.45 11.16
N PHE A 148 27.79 -17.15 10.02
CA PHE A 148 26.60 -17.64 9.32
C PHE A 148 26.73 -19.15 9.00
N PRO A 149 26.91 -20.01 10.02
CA PRO A 149 27.22 -21.42 9.80
C PRO A 149 26.07 -22.13 9.08
N GLY A 150 26.35 -22.63 7.88
CA GLY A 150 25.38 -23.38 7.07
C GLY A 150 24.29 -22.52 6.42
N TYR A 151 24.44 -21.19 6.42
CA TYR A 151 23.55 -20.31 5.67
C TYR A 151 23.54 -20.68 4.18
N GLN A 152 22.37 -20.67 3.58
CA GLN A 152 22.15 -20.82 2.15
C GLN A 152 21.11 -19.79 1.74
N MET A 153 21.42 -19.03 0.69
CA MET A 153 20.48 -18.07 0.13
C MET A 153 19.18 -18.77 -0.29
N PRO A 154 18.01 -18.24 0.09
CA PRO A 154 16.74 -18.80 -0.31
C PRO A 154 16.61 -18.89 -1.84
N LEU A 155 16.13 -20.03 -2.34
CA LEU A 155 16.06 -20.27 -3.78
C LEU A 155 15.17 -19.27 -4.54
N TRP A 156 14.18 -18.68 -3.85
CA TRP A 156 13.24 -17.73 -4.44
C TRP A 156 13.92 -16.43 -4.91
N PHE A 157 15.11 -16.08 -4.40
CA PHE A 157 15.92 -14.98 -4.91
C PHE A 157 16.21 -15.17 -6.41
N ASN A 158 16.51 -16.39 -6.84
CA ASN A 158 16.83 -16.69 -8.25
C ASN A 158 15.63 -16.60 -9.19
N THR A 159 14.41 -16.57 -8.65
CA THR A 159 13.17 -16.51 -9.43
C THR A 159 12.51 -15.13 -9.39
N TRP A 160 13.07 -14.18 -8.65
CA TRP A 160 12.54 -12.83 -8.54
C TRP A 160 12.56 -12.12 -9.91
N PRO A 161 11.45 -11.51 -10.36
CA PRO A 161 11.35 -10.96 -11.70
C PRO A 161 11.93 -9.54 -11.77
N ALA A 162 13.17 -9.35 -11.30
CA ALA A 162 13.83 -8.04 -11.30
C ALA A 162 14.03 -7.49 -12.71
N ILE A 163 14.54 -8.35 -13.61
CA ILE A 163 14.98 -7.96 -14.95
C ILE A 163 14.05 -8.51 -16.03
N GLY A 164 13.53 -7.63 -16.89
CA GLY A 164 12.71 -7.97 -18.04
C GLY A 164 13.51 -8.21 -19.32
N ASP A 165 12.91 -8.94 -20.27
CA ASP A 165 13.51 -9.19 -21.58
C ASP A 165 13.34 -7.96 -22.50
N VAL A 166 14.37 -7.10 -22.51
CA VAL A 166 14.45 -5.91 -23.38
C VAL A 166 14.41 -6.30 -24.87
N GLY A 167 14.94 -7.47 -25.24
CA GLY A 167 14.92 -7.96 -26.62
C GLY A 167 13.50 -8.32 -27.09
N ALA A 168 12.63 -8.70 -26.16
CA ALA A 168 11.20 -8.89 -26.38
C ALA A 168 10.36 -7.59 -26.25
N GLY A 169 10.99 -6.45 -25.96
CA GLY A 169 10.35 -5.14 -25.89
C GLY A 169 9.73 -4.80 -24.53
N PHE A 170 10.13 -5.48 -23.46
CA PHE A 170 9.70 -5.14 -22.10
C PHE A 170 10.67 -4.16 -21.42
N ASP A 171 10.22 -3.56 -20.31
CA ASP A 171 11.11 -2.76 -19.46
C ASP A 171 12.24 -3.61 -18.88
N LEU A 172 13.44 -3.01 -18.80
CA LEU A 172 14.60 -3.63 -18.17
C LEU A 172 14.35 -3.92 -16.70
N TYR A 173 13.83 -2.94 -15.95
CA TYR A 173 13.54 -3.08 -14.52
C TYR A 173 12.04 -3.29 -14.31
N GLN A 174 11.68 -4.43 -13.74
CA GLN A 174 10.29 -4.80 -13.49
C GLN A 174 9.97 -4.87 -12.01
N ALA A 175 10.65 -5.76 -11.28
CA ALA A 175 10.57 -5.82 -9.82
C ALA A 175 11.76 -5.09 -9.17
N PRO A 176 11.54 -4.43 -8.02
CA PRO A 176 12.60 -3.73 -7.32
C PRO A 176 13.61 -4.68 -6.67
N PHE A 177 14.88 -4.26 -6.64
CA PHE A 177 15.98 -5.00 -6.02
C PHE A 177 17.09 -4.05 -5.56
N SER A 178 17.83 -4.48 -4.54
CA SER A 178 19.07 -3.87 -4.08
C SER A 178 20.23 -4.41 -4.93
N ASP A 179 20.90 -3.51 -5.64
CA ASP A 179 22.11 -3.79 -6.42
C ASP A 179 23.34 -3.60 -5.53
N HIS A 180 23.91 -4.72 -5.08
CA HIS A 180 24.99 -4.74 -4.09
C HIS A 180 26.30 -4.23 -4.67
N ASN A 181 26.56 -4.52 -5.95
CA ASN A 181 27.83 -4.24 -6.60
C ASN A 181 27.79 -3.01 -7.54
N GLY A 182 26.60 -2.46 -7.79
CA GLY A 182 26.38 -1.22 -8.55
C GLY A 182 26.51 -1.39 -10.06
N ASN A 183 26.32 -2.59 -10.60
CA ASN A 183 26.46 -2.86 -12.05
C ASN A 183 25.15 -2.67 -12.84
N GLY A 184 24.00 -2.54 -12.17
CA GLY A 184 22.68 -2.40 -12.77
C GLY A 184 22.02 -3.70 -13.26
N ASP A 185 22.64 -4.86 -13.02
CA ASP A 185 22.05 -6.18 -13.26
C ASP A 185 21.53 -6.78 -11.94
N TYR A 186 20.69 -7.81 -12.02
CA TYR A 186 20.28 -8.59 -10.85
C TYR A 186 20.95 -9.96 -10.87
N ASP A 187 21.95 -10.14 -10.01
CA ASP A 187 22.66 -11.39 -9.78
C ASP A 187 22.71 -11.72 -8.27
N PRO A 188 21.81 -12.60 -7.79
CA PRO A 188 21.84 -13.08 -6.41
C PRO A 188 23.17 -13.71 -5.97
N ALA A 189 23.96 -14.27 -6.89
CA ALA A 189 25.28 -14.80 -6.57
C ALA A 189 26.33 -13.70 -6.33
N ALA A 190 26.07 -12.49 -6.84
CA ALA A 190 26.83 -11.28 -6.59
C ALA A 190 26.24 -10.41 -5.45
N CYS A 191 25.41 -11.03 -4.60
CA CYS A 191 24.78 -10.42 -3.42
C CYS A 191 23.64 -9.44 -3.68
N ASP A 192 23.13 -9.36 -4.91
CA ASP A 192 21.92 -8.59 -5.18
C ASP A 192 20.70 -9.24 -4.52
N ALA A 193 19.77 -8.43 -4.03
CA ALA A 193 18.66 -8.92 -3.22
C ALA A 193 17.33 -8.29 -3.63
N PRO A 194 16.22 -9.04 -3.70
CA PRO A 194 14.87 -8.46 -3.81
C PRO A 194 14.62 -7.44 -2.70
N CYS A 195 13.87 -6.38 -2.99
CA CYS A 195 13.51 -5.39 -1.97
C CYS A 195 12.02 -5.05 -2.04
N GLY A 196 11.40 -4.72 -0.91
CA GLY A 196 9.98 -4.37 -0.85
C GLY A 196 9.55 -3.84 0.51
N PRO A 197 8.37 -3.21 0.61
CA PRO A 197 7.85 -2.70 1.89
C PRO A 197 7.32 -3.83 2.79
N GLY A 198 7.03 -3.50 4.05
CA GLY A 198 6.45 -4.45 5.01
C GLY A 198 7.46 -5.36 5.70
N ASP A 199 6.99 -6.31 6.48
CA ASP A 199 7.79 -7.46 6.96
C ASP A 199 7.74 -8.62 5.97
N GLY A 200 6.62 -8.73 5.26
CA GLY A 200 6.51 -9.52 4.07
C GLY A 200 5.60 -8.86 3.06
N SER A 201 5.93 -9.08 1.79
CA SER A 201 5.23 -8.54 0.66
C SER A 201 5.10 -9.59 -0.43
N LEU A 202 4.19 -9.33 -1.37
CA LEU A 202 4.03 -10.08 -2.59
C LEU A 202 4.35 -9.14 -3.75
N PHE A 203 4.78 -9.69 -4.88
CA PHE A 203 4.92 -8.95 -6.12
C PHE A 203 4.27 -9.74 -7.26
N PHE A 204 3.59 -9.03 -8.16
CA PHE A 204 3.09 -9.58 -9.41
C PHE A 204 2.79 -8.45 -10.40
N ILE A 205 2.77 -8.80 -11.69
CA ILE A 205 2.49 -7.89 -12.79
C ILE A 205 1.29 -8.42 -13.56
N PHE A 206 0.37 -7.53 -13.93
CA PHE A 206 -0.77 -7.84 -14.77
C PHE A 206 -1.11 -6.68 -15.70
N ASN A 207 -1.97 -6.93 -16.69
CA ASN A 207 -2.31 -5.95 -17.71
C ASN A 207 -3.70 -6.17 -18.30
N ASP A 208 -4.28 -5.16 -18.94
CA ASP A 208 -5.61 -5.26 -19.54
C ASP A 208 -5.61 -5.67 -21.03
N LYS A 209 -4.45 -5.99 -21.61
CA LYS A 209 -4.30 -6.20 -23.06
C LYS A 209 -3.67 -7.54 -23.42
N GLY A 210 -3.80 -8.53 -22.54
CA GLY A 210 -3.39 -9.92 -22.76
C GLY A 210 -4.42 -10.75 -23.55
N GLY A 211 -5.66 -10.27 -23.63
CA GLY A 211 -6.77 -10.93 -24.30
C GLY A 211 -8.02 -10.05 -24.38
N PRO A 212 -9.17 -10.61 -24.82
CA PRO A 212 -10.42 -9.88 -24.89
C PRO A 212 -11.06 -9.69 -23.51
N HIS A 213 -11.57 -8.49 -23.22
CA HIS A 213 -12.29 -8.19 -21.98
C HIS A 213 -13.60 -8.97 -21.90
N GLN A 214 -13.65 -9.95 -21.00
CA GLN A 214 -14.81 -10.84 -20.83
C GLN A 214 -15.78 -10.35 -19.74
N ASN A 215 -15.30 -9.60 -18.75
CA ASN A 215 -16.12 -9.14 -17.64
C ASN A 215 -16.92 -7.89 -18.04
N THR A 216 -16.25 -6.90 -18.61
CA THR A 216 -16.90 -5.61 -18.97
C THR A 216 -17.35 -5.53 -20.41
N GLN A 217 -16.82 -6.40 -21.28
CA GLN A 217 -16.92 -6.29 -22.74
C GLN A 217 -16.35 -4.95 -23.26
N GLY A 218 -15.45 -4.34 -22.48
CA GLY A 218 -14.77 -3.10 -22.80
C GLY A 218 -13.76 -3.25 -23.92
N VAL A 219 -13.28 -2.11 -24.41
CA VAL A 219 -12.14 -2.06 -25.31
C VAL A 219 -10.86 -1.89 -24.46
N PRO A 220 -9.85 -2.77 -24.63
CA PRO A 220 -8.58 -2.63 -23.93
C PRO A 220 -7.90 -1.28 -24.14
N ILE A 221 -7.28 -0.81 -23.07
CA ILE A 221 -6.51 0.42 -22.98
C ILE A 221 -5.06 0.15 -23.37
N GLY A 222 -4.42 -0.87 -22.79
CA GLY A 222 -2.97 -1.06 -22.78
C GLY A 222 -2.33 -0.57 -21.49
N ILE A 223 -2.95 -0.87 -20.35
CA ILE A 223 -2.46 -0.60 -19.01
C ILE A 223 -1.72 -1.82 -18.49
N GLU A 224 -0.52 -1.59 -17.96
CA GLU A 224 0.22 -2.52 -17.12
C GLU A 224 0.13 -2.06 -15.66
N VAL A 225 -0.04 -3.01 -14.75
CA VAL A 225 -0.07 -2.77 -13.30
C VAL A 225 0.96 -3.69 -12.65
N GLN A 226 1.87 -3.09 -11.89
CA GLN A 226 2.76 -3.80 -10.99
C GLN A 226 2.20 -3.62 -9.57
N ALA A 227 1.84 -4.71 -8.92
CA ALA A 227 1.21 -4.69 -7.60
C ALA A 227 2.13 -5.27 -6.53
N THR A 228 2.11 -4.62 -5.38
CA THR A 228 2.86 -5.03 -4.20
C THR A 228 1.98 -4.98 -2.96
N PRO A 229 1.23 -6.06 -2.67
CA PRO A 229 0.61 -6.25 -1.37
C PRO A 229 1.65 -6.45 -0.28
N PHE A 230 1.45 -5.87 0.91
CA PHE A 230 2.36 -6.04 2.04
C PHE A 230 1.65 -5.82 3.38
N ALA A 231 2.25 -6.36 4.43
CA ALA A 231 1.82 -6.19 5.81
C ALA A 231 3.04 -6.11 6.73
N TYR A 232 2.85 -5.54 7.91
CA TYR A 232 3.88 -5.45 8.95
C TYR A 232 3.52 -6.36 10.11
N ASP A 233 4.50 -7.10 10.62
CA ASP A 233 4.45 -7.82 11.87
C ASP A 233 4.87 -6.88 13.01
N GLY A 234 3.92 -6.51 13.87
CA GLY A 234 4.25 -5.61 14.97
C GLY A 234 3.10 -5.36 15.94
N PRO A 235 3.42 -4.96 17.18
CA PRO A 235 2.45 -4.77 18.25
C PRO A 235 1.60 -3.49 18.07
N SER A 236 1.91 -2.66 17.06
CA SER A 236 1.09 -1.50 16.75
C SER A 236 -0.28 -1.98 16.33
N ALA A 237 -1.29 -1.69 17.14
CA ALA A 237 -2.66 -2.02 16.81
C ALA A 237 -3.11 -1.36 15.49
N ALA A 238 -2.37 -0.39 14.95
CA ALA A 238 -2.58 0.25 13.64
C ALA A 238 -2.05 -0.51 12.44
N LEU A 239 -1.06 -1.37 12.66
CA LEU A 239 -0.53 -2.25 11.63
C LEU A 239 -1.07 -3.67 11.79
N ALA A 240 -1.41 -4.04 13.03
CA ALA A 240 -2.18 -5.24 13.31
C ALA A 240 -3.52 -5.15 12.58
N HIS A 241 -3.80 -6.17 11.77
CA HIS A 241 -5.03 -6.25 10.97
C HIS A 241 -5.14 -5.31 9.76
N THR A 242 -4.01 -4.81 9.26
CA THR A 242 -3.97 -3.97 8.05
C THR A 242 -3.14 -4.62 6.96
N VAL A 243 -3.71 -4.68 5.76
CA VAL A 243 -2.98 -5.04 4.53
C VAL A 243 -2.91 -3.83 3.63
N PHE A 244 -1.70 -3.51 3.19
CA PHE A 244 -1.43 -2.45 2.24
C PHE A 244 -1.31 -3.05 0.85
N VAL A 245 -1.73 -2.31 -0.16
CA VAL A 245 -1.48 -2.66 -1.56
C VAL A 245 -0.97 -1.44 -2.30
N GLN A 246 0.26 -1.52 -2.78
CA GLN A 246 0.83 -0.53 -3.68
C GLN A 246 0.57 -0.97 -5.12
N TYR A 247 0.12 -0.03 -5.95
CA TYR A 247 -0.04 -0.22 -7.38
C TYR A 247 0.82 0.79 -8.14
N ARG A 248 1.63 0.33 -9.08
CA ARG A 248 2.24 1.16 -10.11
C ARG A 248 1.52 0.89 -11.43
N ILE A 249 0.71 1.85 -11.84
CA ILE A 249 -0.17 1.78 -13.01
C ILE A 249 0.50 2.55 -14.15
N ILE A 250 0.68 1.91 -15.29
CA ILE A 250 1.46 2.42 -16.42
C ILE A 250 0.62 2.36 -17.68
N ASN A 251 0.42 3.50 -18.34
CA ASN A 251 -0.16 3.51 -19.68
C ASN A 251 0.92 3.14 -20.70
N ARG A 252 0.97 1.86 -21.11
CA ARG A 252 1.92 1.35 -22.11
C ARG A 252 1.48 1.64 -23.54
N SER A 253 0.24 2.09 -23.73
CA SER A 253 -0.32 2.40 -25.03
C SER A 253 0.15 3.75 -25.57
N ASN A 254 -0.07 3.99 -26.86
CA ASN A 254 0.08 5.31 -27.48
C ASN A 254 -1.20 6.17 -27.45
N VAL A 255 -2.18 5.80 -26.61
CA VAL A 255 -3.48 6.46 -26.51
C VAL A 255 -3.54 7.26 -25.21
N THR A 256 -3.74 8.57 -25.33
CA THR A 256 -4.12 9.41 -24.18
C THR A 256 -5.57 9.13 -23.81
N LEU A 257 -5.84 8.83 -22.54
CA LEU A 257 -7.21 8.82 -22.02
C LEU A 257 -7.50 10.13 -21.28
N SER A 258 -8.54 10.84 -21.70
CA SER A 258 -9.15 11.93 -20.93
C SER A 258 -10.30 11.40 -20.08
N ASP A 259 -10.69 12.14 -19.05
CA ASP A 259 -11.71 11.70 -18.08
C ASP A 259 -11.42 10.28 -17.56
N ALA A 260 -10.14 9.99 -17.30
CA ALA A 260 -9.75 8.70 -16.78
C ALA A 260 -10.03 8.63 -15.28
N TYR A 261 -10.50 7.49 -14.83
CA TYR A 261 -10.78 7.20 -13.42
C TYR A 261 -10.08 5.90 -13.04
N ILE A 262 -9.56 5.87 -11.82
CA ILE A 262 -9.01 4.66 -11.21
C ILE A 262 -9.85 4.38 -9.97
N SER A 263 -10.48 3.22 -9.90
CA SER A 263 -11.33 2.84 -8.78
C SER A 263 -10.87 1.52 -8.17
N LEU A 264 -11.06 1.40 -6.86
CA LEU A 264 -10.93 0.14 -6.15
C LEU A 264 -12.33 -0.37 -5.83
N PHE A 265 -12.67 -1.50 -6.42
CA PHE A 265 -13.89 -2.24 -6.16
C PHE A 265 -13.71 -3.12 -4.92
N THR A 266 -14.75 -3.20 -4.09
CA THR A 266 -14.81 -4.06 -2.90
C THR A 266 -16.21 -4.67 -2.79
N ASP A 267 -16.32 -6.00 -2.96
CA ASP A 267 -17.49 -6.76 -2.51
C ASP A 267 -17.31 -7.08 -1.04
N PHE A 268 -18.05 -6.36 -0.20
CA PHE A 268 -18.01 -6.57 1.23
C PHE A 268 -18.98 -7.69 1.58
N ASP A 269 -18.48 -8.62 2.38
CA ASP A 269 -19.25 -9.61 3.10
C ASP A 269 -18.69 -9.55 4.52
N LEU A 270 -19.18 -8.66 5.39
CA LEU A 270 -18.61 -8.50 6.73
C LEU A 270 -19.07 -9.64 7.64
N GLY A 271 -18.44 -10.80 7.48
CA GLY A 271 -18.93 -12.03 8.07
C GLY A 271 -20.22 -12.41 7.36
N CYS A 272 -21.36 -12.10 7.97
CA CYS A 272 -22.63 -12.25 7.32
C CYS A 272 -22.97 -11.08 6.41
N TYR A 273 -23.18 -11.35 5.11
CA TYR A 273 -23.48 -10.28 4.16
C TYR A 273 -24.92 -9.77 4.25
N THR A 274 -25.85 -10.50 4.90
CA THR A 274 -27.29 -10.16 4.83
C THR A 274 -27.71 -9.01 5.73
N ASP A 275 -26.85 -8.61 6.66
CA ASP A 275 -27.08 -7.55 7.63
C ASP A 275 -26.06 -6.40 7.46
N ASP A 276 -25.44 -6.28 6.28
CA ASP A 276 -24.45 -5.24 6.01
C ASP A 276 -25.03 -3.86 5.65
N HIS A 277 -24.34 -2.84 6.13
CA HIS A 277 -24.43 -1.45 5.71
C HIS A 277 -23.05 -0.94 5.27
N VAL A 278 -23.05 0.08 4.41
CA VAL A 278 -21.84 0.75 3.92
C VAL A 278 -21.87 2.25 4.19
N GLY A 279 -20.69 2.84 4.16
CA GLY A 279 -20.51 4.29 4.20
C GLY A 279 -19.14 4.71 3.72
N CYS A 280 -18.91 6.02 3.74
CA CYS A 280 -17.59 6.58 3.50
C CYS A 280 -17.23 7.65 4.53
N ASP A 281 -15.93 7.89 4.63
CA ASP A 281 -15.35 9.00 5.38
C ASP A 281 -14.50 9.81 4.39
N VAL A 282 -15.04 10.97 3.99
CA VAL A 282 -14.47 11.81 2.94
C VAL A 282 -13.10 12.33 3.37
N GLY A 283 -12.94 12.78 4.62
CA GLY A 283 -11.69 13.36 5.10
C GLY A 283 -10.57 12.33 5.25
N ARG A 284 -10.91 11.05 5.47
CA ARG A 284 -9.94 9.95 5.55
C ARG A 284 -9.71 9.22 4.23
N SER A 285 -10.32 9.69 3.14
CA SER A 285 -10.35 8.99 1.86
C SER A 285 -10.71 7.50 1.99
N MET A 286 -11.73 7.20 2.81
CA MET A 286 -12.09 5.84 3.22
C MET A 286 -13.52 5.49 2.82
N TRP A 287 -13.76 4.22 2.50
CA TRP A 287 -15.09 3.62 2.48
C TRP A 287 -15.08 2.30 3.26
N TYR A 288 -16.21 1.97 3.87
CA TYR A 288 -16.28 0.93 4.89
C TYR A 288 -17.64 0.22 4.91
N VAL A 289 -17.63 -0.96 5.52
CA VAL A 289 -18.78 -1.81 5.82
C VAL A 289 -18.90 -2.01 7.34
N TYR A 290 -20.14 -2.15 7.83
CA TYR A 290 -20.49 -2.45 9.20
C TYR A 290 -21.88 -3.13 9.26
N ASN A 291 -22.11 -4.00 10.23
CA ASN A 291 -23.40 -4.66 10.41
C ASN A 291 -24.49 -3.66 10.88
N ALA A 292 -25.74 -3.95 10.54
CA ALA A 292 -26.89 -3.11 10.84
C ALA A 292 -27.38 -3.23 12.30
N ASP A 293 -27.00 -4.30 13.00
CA ASP A 293 -27.31 -4.51 14.40
C ASP A 293 -26.13 -5.10 15.20
N ASP A 294 -26.34 -5.34 16.50
CA ASP A 294 -25.28 -5.75 17.42
C ASP A 294 -24.83 -7.22 17.27
N LEU A 295 -25.39 -8.00 16.34
CA LEU A 295 -25.12 -9.41 16.14
C LEU A 295 -24.94 -9.77 14.67
N ASP A 296 -23.72 -10.10 14.28
CA ASP A 296 -23.44 -10.71 12.98
C ASP A 296 -23.75 -12.22 13.03
N GLU A 297 -24.65 -12.69 12.17
CA GLU A 297 -25.21 -14.03 12.27
C GLU A 297 -24.23 -15.17 11.93
N SER A 298 -24.32 -16.25 12.70
CA SER A 298 -23.47 -17.43 12.53
C SER A 298 -23.59 -18.16 11.18
N SER A 299 -24.59 -17.84 10.34
CA SER A 299 -24.82 -18.53 9.08
C SER A 299 -25.69 -17.73 8.11
N CYS A 300 -25.10 -17.22 7.04
CA CYS A 300 -25.84 -16.72 5.87
C CYS A 300 -25.14 -17.00 4.53
N GLY A 301 -24.18 -17.92 4.50
CA GLY A 301 -23.46 -18.25 3.28
C GLY A 301 -22.34 -19.25 3.55
N VAL A 302 -21.18 -19.01 2.92
CA VAL A 302 -20.03 -19.93 2.97
C VAL A 302 -19.16 -19.71 4.22
N ALA A 303 -19.16 -18.49 4.77
CA ALA A 303 -18.43 -18.11 5.97
C ALA A 303 -19.37 -17.81 7.16
N PRO A 304 -18.93 -18.05 8.41
CA PRO A 304 -19.64 -17.60 9.60
C PRO A 304 -19.53 -16.09 9.80
N GLY A 305 -20.55 -15.52 10.44
CA GLY A 305 -20.49 -14.18 11.00
C GLY A 305 -19.56 -14.05 12.21
N TYR A 306 -19.26 -12.81 12.54
CA TYR A 306 -18.39 -12.37 13.63
C TYR A 306 -19.04 -12.40 15.02
N GLY A 307 -20.36 -12.63 15.11
CA GLY A 307 -21.11 -12.71 16.36
C GLY A 307 -21.42 -11.35 16.99
N ALA A 308 -21.62 -11.36 18.31
CA ALA A 308 -21.98 -10.15 19.04
C ALA A 308 -20.84 -9.13 19.05
N GLN A 309 -21.20 -7.83 19.01
CA GLN A 309 -20.26 -6.71 18.86
C GLN A 309 -19.42 -6.88 17.57
N PRO A 310 -20.06 -6.77 16.41
CA PRO A 310 -19.39 -6.98 15.14
C PRO A 310 -18.33 -5.91 14.87
N PRO A 311 -17.34 -6.22 14.01
CA PRO A 311 -16.30 -5.28 13.61
C PRO A 311 -16.82 -4.25 12.61
N ALA A 312 -15.91 -3.41 12.13
CA ALA A 312 -16.04 -2.68 10.89
C ALA A 312 -14.77 -2.95 10.05
N PHE A 313 -14.92 -2.89 8.74
CA PHE A 313 -13.82 -3.09 7.80
C PHE A 313 -13.92 -2.06 6.67
N GLY A 314 -12.80 -1.65 6.11
CA GLY A 314 -12.81 -0.69 5.02
C GLY A 314 -11.52 -0.60 4.25
N ALA A 315 -11.59 0.09 3.12
CA ALA A 315 -10.44 0.46 2.31
C ALA A 315 -10.24 1.97 2.37
N THR A 316 -8.98 2.41 2.42
CA THR A 316 -8.59 3.82 2.42
C THR A 316 -7.52 4.07 1.35
N ILE A 317 -7.63 5.20 0.64
CA ILE A 317 -6.59 5.71 -0.24
C ILE A 317 -5.61 6.50 0.62
N LEU A 318 -4.39 5.97 0.77
CA LEU A 318 -3.29 6.61 1.50
C LEU A 318 -2.43 7.48 0.58
N CYS A 319 -2.32 7.10 -0.69
CA CYS A 319 -1.72 7.92 -1.74
C CYS A 319 -2.49 7.62 -3.02
N GLY A 320 -3.19 8.59 -3.60
CA GLY A 320 -3.93 8.35 -4.84
C GLY A 320 -3.17 8.76 -6.11
N ALA A 321 -3.91 8.73 -7.21
CA ALA A 321 -3.43 9.13 -8.53
C ALA A 321 -2.98 10.59 -8.52
N PHE A 322 -1.98 10.94 -9.33
CA PHE A 322 -1.57 12.33 -9.51
C PHE A 322 -2.71 13.14 -10.12
N ALA A 323 -2.90 14.35 -9.62
CA ALA A 323 -3.73 15.33 -10.32
C ALA A 323 -3.09 15.71 -11.65
N ASP A 324 -3.90 16.23 -12.57
CA ASP A 324 -3.41 16.77 -13.83
C ASP A 324 -2.54 18.00 -13.56
N ALA A 325 -1.37 18.02 -14.18
CA ALA A 325 -0.42 19.11 -14.02
C ALA A 325 -0.99 20.41 -14.61
N ASP A 326 -1.01 21.47 -13.81
CA ASP A 326 -1.46 22.80 -14.21
C ASP A 326 -0.43 23.89 -13.90
N GLY A 327 0.75 23.49 -13.41
CA GLY A 327 1.87 24.35 -13.10
C GLY A 327 1.73 25.09 -11.76
N LEU A 328 0.80 24.66 -10.90
CA LEU A 328 0.55 25.24 -9.58
C LEU A 328 0.91 24.25 -8.46
N ASP A 329 1.18 24.80 -7.29
CA ASP A 329 1.11 24.10 -6.01
C ASP A 329 -0.18 24.59 -5.34
N HIS A 330 -1.23 23.78 -5.44
CA HIS A 330 -2.55 24.10 -4.91
C HIS A 330 -2.46 24.29 -3.41
N THR A 331 -3.20 25.27 -2.89
CA THR A 331 -3.23 25.51 -1.45
C THR A 331 -4.33 24.70 -0.76
N ALA A 332 -4.26 24.62 0.56
CA ALA A 332 -5.20 23.86 1.39
C ALA A 332 -6.67 24.40 1.39
N ASP A 333 -7.04 25.30 0.47
CA ASP A 333 -8.30 26.03 0.49
C ASP A 333 -9.44 25.27 -0.23
N SER A 334 -10.17 24.44 0.54
CA SER A 334 -11.51 23.91 0.22
C SER A 334 -11.69 23.10 -1.09
N ALA A 335 -10.64 22.87 -1.88
CA ALA A 335 -10.66 21.89 -2.94
C ALA A 335 -10.70 20.47 -2.35
N LEU A 336 -11.37 19.52 -3.02
CA LEU A 336 -11.42 18.14 -2.53
C LEU A 336 -10.02 17.54 -2.36
N VAL A 337 -9.11 17.81 -3.30
CA VAL A 337 -7.70 17.39 -3.24
C VAL A 337 -6.99 17.93 -1.99
N ALA A 338 -7.29 19.17 -1.58
CA ALA A 338 -6.76 19.76 -0.36
C ALA A 338 -7.35 19.14 0.91
N TYR A 339 -8.59 18.65 0.84
CA TYR A 339 -9.30 18.09 1.99
C TYR A 339 -8.91 16.63 2.28
N ASN A 340 -8.73 15.82 1.23
CA ASN A 340 -8.50 14.38 1.40
C ASN A 340 -7.40 13.78 0.52
N GLY A 341 -6.66 14.61 -0.23
CA GLY A 341 -5.51 14.24 -1.03
C GLY A 341 -4.17 14.53 -0.34
N HIS A 342 -3.09 14.48 -1.11
CA HIS A 342 -1.71 14.70 -0.64
C HIS A 342 -0.94 15.64 -1.58
N GLY A 343 0.21 16.16 -1.12
CA GLY A 343 1.08 17.01 -1.93
C GLY A 343 0.50 18.39 -2.24
N VAL A 344 -0.24 18.98 -1.30
CA VAL A 344 -0.92 20.27 -1.46
C VAL A 344 -0.25 21.28 -0.52
N GLY A 345 0.22 22.40 -1.05
CA GLY A 345 0.80 23.51 -0.32
C GLY A 345 2.17 23.21 0.29
N ASP A 346 2.92 22.27 -0.30
CA ASP A 346 4.24 21.83 0.18
C ASP A 346 5.42 22.52 -0.52
N GLY A 347 5.13 23.40 -1.50
CA GLY A 347 6.10 24.13 -2.29
C GLY A 347 6.61 23.38 -3.52
N ILE A 348 6.13 22.16 -3.78
CA ILE A 348 6.45 21.37 -4.96
C ILE A 348 5.28 21.51 -5.94
N ILE A 349 5.58 21.91 -7.17
CA ILE A 349 4.58 22.10 -8.22
C ILE A 349 4.21 20.74 -8.83
N ASP A 350 2.92 20.53 -9.09
CA ASP A 350 2.34 19.37 -9.79
C ASP A 350 2.59 18.00 -9.11
N ASN A 351 2.75 17.97 -7.78
CA ASN A 351 2.85 16.72 -7.00
C ASN A 351 1.56 16.38 -6.23
N GLU A 352 0.46 17.11 -6.46
CA GLU A 352 -0.82 16.84 -5.83
C GLU A 352 -1.32 15.46 -6.22
N ARG A 353 -1.88 14.75 -5.24
CA ARG A 353 -2.46 13.42 -5.40
C ARG A 353 -3.90 13.45 -4.94
N LEU A 354 -4.78 12.89 -5.76
CA LEU A 354 -6.20 12.80 -5.47
C LEU A 354 -6.45 11.84 -4.31
N GLY A 355 -7.35 12.23 -3.40
CA GLY A 355 -7.97 11.30 -2.46
C GLY A 355 -9.20 10.62 -3.08
N LEU A 356 -10.14 10.27 -2.20
CA LEU A 356 -11.45 9.77 -2.60
C LEU A 356 -12.23 10.85 -3.35
N SER A 357 -12.38 10.66 -4.66
CA SER A 357 -13.09 11.56 -5.57
C SER A 357 -14.57 11.23 -5.67
N TYR A 358 -14.93 9.95 -5.64
CA TYR A 358 -16.31 9.49 -5.54
C TYR A 358 -16.35 8.24 -4.67
N PHE A 359 -17.42 8.10 -3.89
CA PHE A 359 -17.82 6.81 -3.35
C PHE A 359 -19.21 6.48 -3.83
N ASN A 360 -19.30 5.35 -4.52
CA ASN A 360 -20.54 4.77 -5.02
C ASN A 360 -20.71 3.39 -4.40
N TYR A 361 -21.96 2.96 -4.26
CA TYR A 361 -22.29 1.63 -3.80
C TYR A 361 -23.39 1.03 -4.66
N TYR A 362 -23.41 -0.29 -4.74
CA TYR A 362 -24.52 -1.02 -5.34
C TYR A 362 -24.76 -2.33 -4.60
N ASP A 363 -26.00 -2.80 -4.72
CA ASP A 363 -26.49 -4.02 -4.10
C ASP A 363 -27.17 -4.90 -5.17
N ASN A 364 -27.71 -6.03 -4.75
CA ASN A 364 -28.43 -6.94 -5.63
C ASN A 364 -29.84 -6.44 -6.03
N SER A 365 -30.20 -5.19 -5.71
CA SER A 365 -31.50 -4.57 -5.95
C SER A 365 -31.40 -3.27 -6.75
N GLY A 366 -32.56 -2.74 -7.18
CA GLY A 366 -32.81 -1.34 -7.60
C GLY A 366 -31.95 -0.71 -8.70
N ASN A 367 -30.64 -0.59 -8.46
CA ASN A 367 -29.65 0.12 -9.26
C ASN A 367 -28.72 -0.82 -10.05
N GLY A 368 -28.71 -2.11 -9.70
CA GLY A 368 -28.13 -3.22 -10.47
C GLY A 368 -26.60 -3.30 -10.48
N ASN A 369 -26.08 -4.52 -10.57
CA ASN A 369 -24.67 -4.77 -10.84
C ASN A 369 -24.32 -4.37 -12.28
N PRO A 370 -23.21 -3.64 -12.53
CA PRO A 370 -22.79 -3.31 -13.89
C PRO A 370 -22.35 -4.58 -14.64
N VAL A 371 -22.75 -4.69 -15.90
CA VAL A 371 -22.46 -5.84 -16.79
C VAL A 371 -21.91 -5.43 -18.15
N LEU A 372 -21.84 -4.12 -18.43
CA LEU A 372 -21.30 -3.55 -19.67
C LEU A 372 -20.40 -2.35 -19.35
N ALA A 373 -19.35 -2.14 -20.13
CA ALA A 373 -18.35 -1.11 -19.90
C ALA A 373 -18.94 0.29 -19.58
N ASN A 374 -20.01 0.71 -20.27
CA ASN A 374 -20.66 1.99 -19.99
C ASN A 374 -21.31 2.06 -18.60
N GLN A 375 -21.81 0.94 -18.07
CA GLN A 375 -22.39 0.84 -16.74
C GLN A 375 -21.30 0.87 -15.66
N TYR A 376 -20.19 0.17 -15.88
CA TYR A 376 -19.00 0.28 -15.03
C TYR A 376 -18.51 1.73 -14.94
N TYR A 377 -18.38 2.39 -16.10
CA TYR A 377 -17.94 3.79 -16.19
C TYR A 377 -18.96 4.78 -15.59
N ASN A 378 -20.25 4.44 -15.54
CA ASN A 378 -21.25 5.21 -14.80
C ASN A 378 -20.99 5.12 -13.29
N CYS A 379 -20.80 3.91 -12.77
CA CYS A 379 -20.50 3.67 -11.36
C CYS A 379 -19.27 4.46 -10.89
N MET A 380 -18.19 4.45 -11.67
CA MET A 380 -16.95 5.18 -11.36
C MET A 380 -17.17 6.69 -11.17
N ARG A 381 -18.19 7.28 -11.83
CA ARG A 381 -18.45 8.73 -11.88
C ARG A 381 -19.64 9.18 -11.04
N GLY A 382 -20.07 8.36 -10.07
CA GLY A 382 -21.18 8.71 -9.18
C GLY A 382 -22.58 8.57 -9.82
N PHE A 383 -22.74 7.60 -10.71
CA PHE A 383 -24.05 7.19 -11.25
C PHE A 383 -24.29 5.72 -10.93
N SER A 384 -25.54 5.27 -10.82
CA SER A 384 -25.83 3.83 -10.84
C SER A 384 -25.44 3.22 -12.19
N ALA A 385 -25.38 1.89 -12.26
CA ALA A 385 -25.17 1.16 -13.52
C ALA A 385 -26.16 1.62 -14.61
N ASN A 386 -27.39 1.95 -14.22
CA ASN A 386 -28.46 2.43 -15.12
C ASN A 386 -28.38 3.92 -15.49
N GLY A 387 -27.35 4.64 -15.04
CA GLY A 387 -27.13 6.06 -15.35
C GLY A 387 -27.95 7.04 -14.50
N ILE A 388 -28.56 6.58 -13.40
CA ILE A 388 -29.21 7.48 -12.43
C ILE A 388 -28.13 8.15 -11.58
N GLN A 389 -28.15 9.49 -11.55
CA GLN A 389 -27.23 10.30 -10.75
C GLN A 389 -27.37 10.00 -9.26
N GLN A 390 -26.24 9.81 -8.58
CA GLN A 390 -26.20 9.70 -7.13
C GLN A 390 -26.57 11.03 -6.47
N THR A 391 -27.41 10.97 -5.44
CA THR A 391 -27.96 12.13 -4.74
C THR A 391 -27.90 11.95 -3.22
N HIS A 392 -27.81 13.05 -2.48
CA HIS A 392 -27.86 13.04 -1.03
C HIS A 392 -29.27 12.71 -0.52
N GLY A 393 -29.36 11.77 0.41
CA GLY A 393 -30.58 11.34 1.09
C GLY A 393 -31.18 10.04 0.53
N GLY A 394 -32.05 9.42 1.32
CA GLY A 394 -32.65 8.11 0.99
C GLY A 394 -31.56 7.05 0.74
N ASN A 395 -31.74 6.25 -0.30
CA ASN A 395 -30.76 5.22 -0.70
C ASN A 395 -29.59 5.76 -1.53
N GLY A 396 -29.40 7.07 -1.57
CA GLY A 396 -28.36 7.68 -2.40
C GLY A 396 -28.71 7.87 -3.87
N PHE A 397 -29.93 7.51 -4.30
CA PHE A 397 -30.40 7.68 -5.68
C PHE A 397 -31.82 8.26 -5.79
N THR A 398 -32.48 8.50 -4.65
CA THR A 398 -33.85 9.02 -4.58
C THR A 398 -33.95 10.47 -4.12
N GLY A 399 -32.83 11.10 -3.78
CA GLY A 399 -32.75 12.49 -3.36
C GLY A 399 -32.81 13.47 -4.55
N THR A 400 -32.54 14.75 -4.27
CA THR A 400 -32.56 15.81 -5.29
C THR A 400 -31.26 16.61 -5.40
N ILE A 401 -30.34 16.45 -4.45
CA ILE A 401 -29.05 17.15 -4.43
C ILE A 401 -28.00 16.16 -4.92
N PRO A 402 -27.37 16.34 -6.10
CA PRO A 402 -26.29 15.48 -6.54
C PRO A 402 -25.17 15.41 -5.49
N THR A 403 -24.64 14.21 -5.27
CA THR A 403 -23.52 14.00 -4.33
C THR A 403 -22.45 13.12 -4.95
N ARG A 404 -21.19 13.38 -4.62
CA ARG A 404 -20.04 12.52 -4.93
C ARG A 404 -19.90 11.35 -3.96
N PHE A 405 -20.52 11.45 -2.77
CA PHE A 405 -20.32 10.53 -1.65
C PHE A 405 -21.66 10.08 -1.10
N VAL A 406 -21.95 8.77 -1.15
CA VAL A 406 -23.11 8.18 -0.46
C VAL A 406 -22.74 7.92 0.99
N PHE A 407 -23.68 8.19 1.89
CA PHE A 407 -23.54 7.92 3.32
C PHE A 407 -22.22 8.41 3.94
N PRO A 408 -21.83 9.70 3.75
CA PRO A 408 -20.59 10.24 4.32
C PRO A 408 -20.68 10.46 5.83
N ASP A 409 -21.84 10.25 6.45
CA ASP A 409 -22.15 10.69 7.81
C ASP A 409 -21.75 12.17 8.01
N ALA A 410 -20.95 12.52 9.01
CA ALA A 410 -20.49 13.88 9.26
C ALA A 410 -19.14 14.22 8.60
N SER A 411 -18.59 13.34 7.75
CA SER A 411 -17.22 13.48 7.22
C SER A 411 -17.06 14.51 6.08
N ASP A 412 -18.16 15.04 5.55
CA ASP A 412 -18.19 16.13 4.55
C ASP A 412 -18.80 17.43 5.13
N PRO A 413 -18.17 18.05 6.15
CA PRO A 413 -18.74 19.21 6.84
C PRO A 413 -18.83 20.47 5.95
N GLN A 414 -18.06 20.52 4.87
CA GLN A 414 -18.06 21.62 3.90
C GLN A 414 -19.03 21.35 2.74
N GLY A 415 -19.57 20.14 2.62
CA GLY A 415 -20.40 19.73 1.49
C GLY A 415 -19.65 19.69 0.17
N LEU A 416 -18.36 19.32 0.17
CA LEU A 416 -17.50 19.21 -1.01
C LEU A 416 -18.06 18.20 -2.02
N GLY A 417 -18.72 17.14 -1.54
CA GLY A 417 -19.44 16.20 -2.37
C GLY A 417 -20.69 16.79 -3.04
N MET A 418 -21.18 17.92 -2.55
CA MET A 418 -22.44 18.55 -2.94
C MET A 418 -22.24 20.00 -3.43
N GLY A 419 -21.05 20.31 -3.95
CA GLY A 419 -20.73 21.61 -4.53
C GLY A 419 -20.56 22.74 -3.51
N GLY A 420 -20.07 22.43 -2.31
CA GLY A 420 -19.88 23.40 -1.22
C GLY A 420 -21.18 23.71 -0.46
N ASN A 421 -22.14 22.79 -0.46
CA ASN A 421 -23.43 22.93 0.21
C ASN A 421 -23.55 21.93 1.39
N PRO A 422 -23.11 22.31 2.61
CA PRO A 422 -23.16 21.43 3.78
C PRO A 422 -24.55 20.85 4.03
N GLN A 423 -24.63 19.55 4.31
CA GLN A 423 -25.86 18.87 4.71
C GLN A 423 -25.71 18.29 6.12
N ALA A 424 -26.84 17.90 6.73
CA ALA A 424 -26.82 17.17 7.99
C ALA A 424 -26.19 15.79 7.82
N PRO A 425 -25.61 15.19 8.88
CA PRO A 425 -25.05 13.85 8.81
C PRO A 425 -26.06 12.83 8.26
N TRP A 426 -25.59 12.00 7.32
CA TRP A 426 -26.39 11.00 6.63
C TRP A 426 -25.61 9.70 6.51
N SER A 427 -26.05 8.68 7.23
CA SER A 427 -25.57 7.30 7.15
C SER A 427 -26.63 6.39 6.54
N GLU A 428 -26.22 5.21 6.05
CA GLU A 428 -27.15 4.22 5.52
C GLU A 428 -28.20 3.81 6.57
N ALA A 429 -27.76 3.57 7.81
CA ALA A 429 -28.65 3.26 8.93
C ALA A 429 -29.68 4.39 9.17
N SER A 430 -29.24 5.66 9.18
CA SER A 430 -30.13 6.80 9.37
C SER A 430 -31.13 6.99 8.22
N ALA A 431 -30.80 6.50 7.02
CA ALA A 431 -31.67 6.53 5.86
C ALA A 431 -32.79 5.46 5.93
N GLY A 432 -32.65 4.47 6.82
CA GLY A 432 -33.60 3.37 6.95
C GLY A 432 -33.55 2.40 5.76
N ASN A 433 -32.41 2.28 5.10
CA ASN A 433 -32.22 1.30 4.04
C ASN A 433 -32.25 -0.12 4.63
N VAL A 434 -32.79 -1.07 3.86
CA VAL A 434 -32.79 -2.48 4.25
C VAL A 434 -31.35 -3.00 4.11
N PRO A 435 -30.72 -3.55 5.16
CA PRO A 435 -29.36 -4.07 5.07
C PRO A 435 -29.28 -5.28 4.14
N GLY A 436 -28.05 -5.63 3.75
CA GLY A 436 -27.78 -6.76 2.88
C GLY A 436 -26.47 -6.61 2.16
N ASP A 437 -26.24 -7.46 1.19
CA ASP A 437 -25.00 -7.54 0.44
C ASP A 437 -24.61 -6.19 -0.21
N ARG A 438 -23.41 -5.67 0.08
CA ARG A 438 -22.95 -4.34 -0.35
C ARG A 438 -21.63 -4.39 -1.12
N ARG A 439 -21.66 -3.81 -2.32
CA ARG A 439 -20.45 -3.45 -3.07
C ARG A 439 -20.12 -1.98 -2.89
N GLY A 440 -18.87 -1.71 -2.53
CA GLY A 440 -18.28 -0.37 -2.53
C GLY A 440 -17.39 -0.14 -3.75
N LEU A 441 -17.35 1.11 -4.21
CA LEU A 441 -16.43 1.55 -5.25
C LEU A 441 -15.86 2.92 -4.86
N GLY A 442 -14.60 2.92 -4.42
CA GLY A 442 -13.85 4.14 -4.16
C GLY A 442 -13.08 4.57 -5.40
N THR A 443 -13.36 5.77 -5.92
CA THR A 443 -12.78 6.28 -7.17
C THR A 443 -11.84 7.47 -6.94
N MET A 444 -10.74 7.52 -7.70
CA MET A 444 -9.87 8.68 -7.92
C MET A 444 -10.07 9.19 -9.36
N GLY A 445 -10.29 10.50 -9.52
CA GLY A 445 -10.38 11.14 -10.84
C GLY A 445 -11.43 12.27 -10.93
N PRO A 446 -11.58 12.88 -12.13
CA PRO A 446 -10.90 12.51 -13.37
C PRO A 446 -9.41 12.89 -13.37
N ILE A 447 -8.63 12.18 -14.18
CA ILE A 447 -7.25 12.48 -14.56
C ILE A 447 -7.05 12.29 -16.06
N THR A 448 -5.92 12.76 -16.58
CA THR A 448 -5.43 12.49 -17.92
C THR A 448 -4.33 11.43 -17.85
N LEU A 449 -4.54 10.30 -18.52
CA LEU A 449 -3.54 9.24 -18.64
C LEU A 449 -2.87 9.32 -20.00
N GLU A 450 -1.75 10.04 -20.09
CA GLU A 450 -0.93 10.13 -21.29
C GLU A 450 -0.14 8.82 -21.55
N PRO A 451 0.29 8.57 -22.81
CA PRO A 451 1.24 7.51 -23.11
C PRO A 451 2.49 7.58 -22.23
N GLY A 452 2.85 6.47 -21.59
CA GLY A 452 3.97 6.38 -20.65
C GLY A 452 3.70 6.97 -19.26
N ALA A 453 2.52 7.55 -19.00
CA ALA A 453 2.20 8.09 -17.68
C ALA A 453 2.18 6.98 -16.62
N ILE A 454 2.77 7.28 -15.46
CA ILE A 454 2.86 6.39 -14.30
C ILE A 454 2.07 6.99 -13.14
N ASN A 455 1.15 6.20 -12.57
CA ASN A 455 0.47 6.51 -11.33
C ASN A 455 0.83 5.49 -10.26
N ARG A 456 1.43 5.96 -9.17
CA ARG A 456 1.73 5.16 -7.97
C ARG A 456 0.64 5.40 -6.93
N ILE A 457 -0.12 4.37 -6.61
CA ILE A 457 -1.24 4.42 -5.67
C ILE A 457 -0.94 3.50 -4.49
N LEU A 458 -1.30 3.92 -3.28
CA LEU A 458 -1.25 3.11 -2.07
C LEU A 458 -2.64 3.09 -1.44
N VAL A 459 -3.17 1.89 -1.24
CA VAL A 459 -4.42 1.65 -0.50
C VAL A 459 -4.16 0.77 0.71
N ALA A 460 -4.97 0.90 1.74
CA ALA A 460 -4.95 0.00 2.90
C ALA A 460 -6.33 -0.56 3.21
N PHE A 461 -6.39 -1.88 3.36
CA PHE A 461 -7.54 -2.62 3.90
C PHE A 461 -7.37 -2.75 5.40
N THR A 462 -8.34 -2.25 6.17
CA THR A 462 -8.22 -2.09 7.61
C THR A 462 -9.44 -2.67 8.32
N TYR A 463 -9.16 -3.40 9.40
CA TYR A 463 -10.17 -3.95 10.29
C TYR A 463 -10.11 -3.28 11.66
N ALA A 464 -11.26 -3.06 12.30
CA ALA A 464 -11.32 -2.71 13.70
C ALA A 464 -12.59 -3.28 14.37
N ARG A 465 -12.47 -3.65 15.64
CA ARG A 465 -13.60 -4.05 16.48
C ARG A 465 -13.57 -3.32 17.80
N ALA A 466 -14.64 -2.61 18.13
CA ALA A 466 -14.80 -2.02 19.46
C ALA A 466 -15.13 -3.10 20.50
N SER A 467 -14.80 -2.87 21.77
CA SER A 467 -15.13 -3.82 22.84
C SER A 467 -16.62 -3.85 23.20
N THR A 468 -17.32 -2.73 22.97
CA THR A 468 -18.74 -2.49 23.29
C THR A 468 -19.24 -1.30 22.49
N GLY A 469 -20.56 -1.12 22.39
CA GLY A 469 -21.18 0.06 21.76
C GLY A 469 -21.75 -0.18 20.37
N GLY A 470 -21.82 -1.45 19.96
CA GLY A 470 -22.43 -1.87 18.70
C GLY A 470 -21.56 -1.61 17.47
N PRO A 471 -22.09 -1.84 16.26
CA PRO A 471 -21.37 -1.69 15.00
C PRO A 471 -20.79 -0.29 14.81
N TRP A 472 -21.53 0.74 15.20
CA TRP A 472 -21.08 2.12 15.04
C TRP A 472 -19.84 2.44 15.88
N ALA A 473 -19.72 1.86 17.08
CA ALA A 473 -18.49 1.99 17.87
C ALA A 473 -17.30 1.33 17.15
N SER A 474 -17.51 0.24 16.41
CA SER A 474 -16.48 -0.37 15.57
C SER A 474 -16.11 0.52 14.36
N VAL A 475 -17.06 1.23 13.76
CA VAL A 475 -16.78 2.25 12.72
C VAL A 475 -15.90 3.37 13.30
N GLN A 476 -16.19 3.85 14.51
CA GLN A 476 -15.34 4.86 15.17
C GLN A 476 -13.94 4.32 15.49
N ALA A 477 -13.83 3.06 15.89
CA ALA A 477 -12.54 2.39 16.08
C ALA A 477 -11.77 2.28 14.76
N LEU A 478 -12.44 1.98 13.65
CA LEU A 478 -11.87 1.94 12.30
C LEU A 478 -11.36 3.32 11.87
N GLN A 479 -12.13 4.38 12.10
CA GLN A 479 -11.70 5.76 11.80
C GLN A 479 -10.43 6.14 12.57
N ALA A 480 -10.39 5.88 13.88
CA ALA A 480 -9.19 6.11 14.69
C ALA A 480 -8.00 5.23 14.24
N ARG A 481 -8.30 4.06 13.68
CA ARG A 481 -7.29 3.17 13.14
C ARG A 481 -6.67 3.72 11.86
N VAL A 482 -7.50 4.18 10.95
CA VAL A 482 -7.08 4.81 9.70
C VAL A 482 -6.31 6.11 9.94
N ASP A 483 -6.64 6.90 10.97
CA ASP A 483 -5.82 8.05 11.38
C ASP A 483 -4.39 7.64 11.73
N SER A 484 -4.24 6.50 12.43
CA SER A 484 -2.92 5.96 12.79
C SER A 484 -2.15 5.47 11.56
N ILE A 485 -2.86 4.91 10.58
CA ILE A 485 -2.29 4.39 9.33
C ILE A 485 -1.83 5.53 8.42
N HIS A 486 -2.63 6.59 8.30
CA HIS A 486 -2.24 7.82 7.58
C HIS A 486 -0.96 8.43 8.16
N ALA A 487 -0.89 8.54 9.50
CA ALA A 487 0.31 9.02 10.18
C ALA A 487 1.53 8.12 9.92
N PHE A 488 1.33 6.80 9.93
CA PHE A 488 2.39 5.84 9.60
C PHE A 488 2.85 5.99 8.14
N ALA A 489 1.93 6.01 7.18
CA ALA A 489 2.25 6.11 5.76
C ALA A 489 2.99 7.40 5.42
N GLY A 490 2.59 8.52 6.02
CA GLY A 490 3.31 9.79 5.91
C GLY A 490 4.72 9.74 6.50
N SER A 491 4.95 8.98 7.57
CA SER A 491 6.29 8.81 8.16
C SER A 491 7.26 7.98 7.31
N GLN A 492 6.72 7.09 6.47
CA GLN A 492 7.49 6.26 5.54
C GLN A 492 7.68 6.93 4.16
N ASP A 493 7.09 8.10 3.97
CA ASP A 493 7.09 8.85 2.70
C ASP A 493 6.59 8.02 1.50
N PHE A 494 5.58 7.17 1.70
CA PHE A 494 5.05 6.34 0.60
C PHE A 494 4.47 7.17 -0.55
N CYS A 495 3.95 8.36 -0.22
CA CYS A 495 3.36 9.28 -1.19
C CYS A 495 4.40 10.20 -1.84
N GLY A 496 5.61 10.30 -1.28
CA GLY A 496 6.70 11.07 -1.83
C GLY A 496 7.47 10.37 -2.95
N GLY A 497 8.53 11.04 -3.39
CA GLY A 497 9.35 10.66 -4.54
C GLY A 497 8.80 11.14 -5.88
N THR A 498 9.64 11.06 -6.91
CA THR A 498 9.23 11.38 -8.29
C THR A 498 8.34 10.28 -8.88
N ARG A 499 7.65 10.56 -9.99
CA ARG A 499 6.76 9.58 -10.67
C ARG A 499 7.47 8.27 -11.06
N ASP A 500 8.79 8.31 -11.21
CA ASP A 500 9.60 7.23 -11.79
C ASP A 500 10.31 6.34 -10.77
N GLU A 501 10.43 6.77 -9.51
CA GLU A 501 11.16 6.00 -8.50
C GLU A 501 10.32 4.82 -8.00
N ILE A 502 10.91 3.62 -8.01
CA ILE A 502 10.48 2.47 -7.21
C ILE A 502 11.52 2.35 -6.09
N PRO A 503 11.32 2.99 -4.93
CA PRO A 503 12.32 2.93 -3.88
C PRO A 503 12.46 1.49 -3.40
N CYS A 504 13.70 1.00 -3.28
CA CYS A 504 13.98 0.04 -2.24
C CYS A 504 13.78 0.77 -0.91
N PHE A 505 12.56 0.71 -0.40
CA PHE A 505 12.24 1.29 0.90
C PHE A 505 13.20 0.67 1.92
N SER A 506 13.91 1.51 2.67
CA SER A 506 14.76 1.06 3.76
C SER A 506 13.94 0.12 4.64
N GLN A 507 14.39 -1.12 4.78
CA GLN A 507 13.67 -2.21 5.44
C GLN A 507 13.22 -1.79 6.85
N SER A 508 11.98 -1.30 6.94
CA SER A 508 11.27 -1.19 8.20
C SER A 508 10.73 -2.58 8.52
N VAL A 509 11.64 -3.50 8.88
CA VAL A 509 11.23 -4.66 9.68
C VAL A 509 10.48 -4.11 10.89
N GLY A 510 9.33 -4.69 11.18
CA GLY A 510 8.30 -4.16 12.05
C GLY A 510 8.84 -3.68 13.38
N ILE A 511 8.03 -2.91 14.12
CA ILE A 511 8.38 -2.44 15.46
C ILE A 511 8.57 -3.66 16.35
N HIS A 512 9.76 -4.26 16.31
CA HIS A 512 10.25 -5.08 17.37
C HIS A 512 10.19 -4.17 18.59
N THR A 513 9.38 -4.58 19.56
CA THR A 513 9.63 -4.28 20.96
C THR A 513 11.15 -4.23 21.11
N PRO A 514 11.73 -3.05 21.40
CA PRO A 514 13.15 -2.84 21.19
C PRO A 514 13.86 -3.99 21.87
N ILE A 515 14.69 -4.71 21.13
CA ILE A 515 15.63 -5.65 21.71
C ILE A 515 16.26 -4.87 22.85
N ASN A 516 15.92 -5.27 24.08
CA ASN A 516 16.32 -4.51 25.24
C ASN A 516 17.84 -4.36 25.19
N ALA A 517 18.27 -3.11 25.16
CA ALA A 517 19.52 -2.63 25.72
C ALA A 517 20.84 -3.17 25.15
N GLU A 518 21.26 -2.74 23.95
CA GLU A 518 22.70 -2.66 23.61
C GLU A 518 23.14 -1.39 22.83
N GLY A 519 22.33 -0.34 22.81
CA GLY A 519 22.69 0.95 22.19
C GLY A 519 22.73 2.08 23.20
N GLY A 520 23.82 2.19 23.98
CA GLY A 520 24.03 3.25 24.97
C GLY A 520 23.84 4.68 24.40
N THR A 521 23.89 5.69 25.27
CA THR A 521 23.83 7.10 24.85
C THR A 521 25.14 7.54 24.21
N ILE A 522 25.09 8.32 23.12
CA ILE A 522 26.28 9.00 22.61
C ILE A 522 26.63 10.18 23.52
N SER A 523 27.92 10.44 23.74
CA SER A 523 28.40 11.57 24.55
C SER A 523 29.40 12.41 23.77
N VAL A 524 29.40 13.72 24.00
CA VAL A 524 30.27 14.67 23.31
C VAL A 524 31.06 15.52 24.31
N HIS A 525 32.36 15.68 24.09
CA HIS A 525 33.26 16.42 24.97
C HIS A 525 34.41 17.08 24.18
N PRO A 526 34.93 18.25 24.60
CA PRO A 526 34.36 19.12 25.63
C PRO A 526 33.10 19.85 25.13
N VAL A 527 32.23 20.23 26.06
CA VAL A 527 31.11 21.16 25.81
C VAL A 527 31.17 22.23 26.91
N PRO A 528 31.38 23.52 26.57
CA PRO A 528 31.61 24.08 25.24
C PRO A 528 32.93 23.60 24.58
N THR A 529 33.04 23.70 23.26
CA THR A 529 34.28 23.44 22.51
C THR A 529 34.72 24.65 21.70
N ALA A 530 36.02 24.89 21.62
CA ALA A 530 36.63 25.95 20.82
C ALA A 530 37.02 25.50 19.40
N GLY A 531 36.98 24.20 19.10
CA GLY A 531 37.37 23.72 17.77
C GLY A 531 37.51 22.23 17.56
N VAL A 532 37.58 21.42 18.61
CA VAL A 532 37.64 19.95 18.47
C VAL A 532 36.59 19.31 19.37
N LEU A 533 35.77 18.43 18.80
CA LEU A 533 34.72 17.71 19.50
C LEU A 533 35.00 16.21 19.46
N THR A 534 35.13 15.59 20.63
CA THR A 534 35.25 14.14 20.79
C THR A 534 33.87 13.55 21.02
N ILE A 535 33.49 12.56 20.22
CA ILE A 535 32.22 11.83 20.28
C ILE A 535 32.50 10.39 20.67
N THR A 536 31.83 9.90 21.71
CA THR A 536 31.86 8.49 22.12
C THR A 536 30.60 7.78 21.62
N LEU A 537 30.80 6.68 20.90
CA LEU A 537 29.77 5.93 20.19
C LEU A 537 29.69 4.49 20.74
N PRO A 538 28.57 4.10 21.37
CA PRO A 538 28.42 2.76 21.95
C PRO A 538 27.83 1.75 20.95
N GLY A 539 28.19 0.47 21.15
CA GLY A 539 27.59 -0.65 20.42
C GLY A 539 27.67 -0.47 18.90
N ALA A 540 26.56 -0.68 18.21
CA ALA A 540 26.47 -0.56 16.75
C ALA A 540 26.84 0.85 16.24
N LEU A 541 26.60 1.91 17.03
CA LEU A 541 26.87 3.28 16.59
C LEU A 541 28.35 3.58 16.36
N GLN A 542 29.26 2.67 16.74
CA GLN A 542 30.67 2.75 16.37
C GLN A 542 30.88 2.86 14.86
N ARG A 543 29.95 2.37 14.04
CA ARG A 543 29.99 2.39 12.57
C ARG A 543 29.12 3.49 11.95
N ALA A 544 28.53 4.35 12.77
CA ALA A 544 27.58 5.36 12.31
C ALA A 544 28.16 6.35 11.30
N SER A 545 27.31 6.96 10.48
CA SER A 545 27.62 8.26 9.89
C SER A 545 27.35 9.34 10.94
N LEU A 546 28.13 10.44 10.91
CA LEU A 546 27.88 11.59 11.78
C LEU A 546 27.44 12.78 10.96
N ARG A 547 26.43 13.49 11.46
CA ARG A 547 25.99 14.77 10.90
C ARG A 547 25.97 15.81 12.01
N ILE A 548 26.53 16.98 11.74
CA ILE A 548 26.33 18.16 12.57
C ILE A 548 25.25 19.00 11.93
N VAL A 549 24.22 19.33 12.69
CA VAL A 549 23.15 20.25 12.29
C VAL A 549 23.15 21.50 13.16
N ASP A 550 22.86 22.65 12.55
CA ASP A 550 22.67 23.91 13.26
C ASP A 550 21.30 23.97 13.97
N ALA A 551 21.05 25.04 14.73
CA ALA A 551 19.83 25.22 15.51
C ALA A 551 18.53 25.28 14.67
N ILE A 552 18.63 25.44 13.35
CA ILE A 552 17.50 25.48 12.42
C ILE A 552 17.42 24.24 11.52
N GLY A 553 18.19 23.19 11.85
CA GLY A 553 18.10 21.86 11.24
C GLY A 553 18.91 21.68 9.96
N ARG A 554 19.70 22.68 9.53
CA ARG A 554 20.54 22.54 8.33
C ARG A 554 21.79 21.73 8.68
N THR A 555 22.17 20.80 7.81
CA THR A 555 23.42 20.04 7.97
C THR A 555 24.61 20.91 7.60
N VAL A 556 25.50 21.15 8.56
CA VAL A 556 26.68 22.01 8.41
C VAL A 556 27.97 21.23 8.24
N GLN A 557 28.00 19.95 8.64
CA GLN A 557 29.14 19.07 8.47
C GLN A 557 28.68 17.61 8.47
N VAL A 558 29.33 16.78 7.67
CA VAL A 558 29.09 15.33 7.59
C VAL A 558 30.43 14.61 7.74
N GLU A 559 30.44 13.52 8.49
CA GLU A 559 31.54 12.58 8.55
C GLU A 559 31.03 11.19 8.17
N ASN A 560 31.72 10.58 7.22
CA ASN A 560 31.35 9.27 6.68
C ASN A 560 31.47 8.17 7.75
N LYS A 561 30.88 7.01 7.44
CA LYS A 561 30.96 5.81 8.27
C LYS A 561 32.44 5.48 8.53
N SER A 562 32.74 5.17 9.78
CA SER A 562 34.05 4.72 10.27
C SER A 562 33.79 3.84 11.46
N ASN A 563 34.56 2.78 11.67
CA ASN A 563 34.39 1.84 12.78
C ASN A 563 35.26 2.26 13.96
N SER A 564 34.75 3.16 14.81
CA SER A 564 35.47 3.64 15.99
C SER A 564 34.55 4.01 17.16
N VAL A 565 34.92 3.57 18.36
CA VAL A 565 34.28 3.95 19.63
C VAL A 565 34.40 5.44 19.91
N VAL A 566 35.52 6.05 19.53
CA VAL A 566 35.78 7.47 19.75
C VAL A 566 36.12 8.13 18.43
N ARG A 567 35.36 9.17 18.07
CA ARG A 567 35.64 10.01 16.90
C ARG A 567 35.91 11.43 17.30
N THR A 568 36.80 12.07 16.55
CA THR A 568 37.23 13.45 16.80
C THR A 568 36.92 14.28 15.59
N LEU A 569 36.03 15.25 15.75
CA LEU A 569 35.61 16.19 14.71
C LEU A 569 36.29 17.54 14.92
N ASP A 570 36.89 18.08 13.86
CA ASP A 570 37.24 19.49 13.79
C ASP A 570 35.98 20.31 13.49
N VAL A 571 35.59 21.16 14.45
CA VAL A 571 34.46 22.07 14.40
C VAL A 571 34.90 23.54 14.48
N SER A 572 36.21 23.81 14.30
CA SER A 572 36.78 25.16 14.38
C SER A 572 36.22 26.13 13.35
N ARG A 573 35.68 25.61 12.23
CA ARG A 573 35.07 26.39 11.15
C ARG A 573 33.59 26.70 11.35
N LEU A 574 32.95 26.13 12.37
CA LEU A 574 31.58 26.46 12.72
C LEU A 574 31.54 27.81 13.45
N ALA A 575 30.49 28.58 13.20
CA ALA A 575 30.23 29.81 13.94
C ALA A 575 29.87 29.52 15.40
N ASP A 576 30.01 30.49 16.29
CA ASP A 576 29.61 30.34 17.68
C ASP A 576 28.10 30.13 17.77
N GLY A 577 27.66 29.11 18.51
CA GLY A 577 26.26 28.71 18.52
C GLY A 577 26.00 27.29 19.04
N GLN A 578 24.73 26.88 19.00
CA GLN A 578 24.30 25.53 19.40
C GLN A 578 24.19 24.61 18.19
N TYR A 579 24.67 23.39 18.37
CA TYR A 579 24.69 22.36 17.33
C TYR A 579 24.23 21.01 17.90
N THR A 580 23.68 20.18 17.02
CA THR A 580 23.35 18.78 17.34
C THR A 580 24.18 17.84 16.48
N VAL A 581 24.86 16.89 17.13
CA VAL A 581 25.48 15.74 16.47
C VAL A 581 24.44 14.64 16.37
N ILE A 582 24.26 14.11 15.17
CA ILE A 582 23.38 12.99 14.85
C ILE A 582 24.29 11.82 14.44
N ALA A 583 24.18 10.70 15.15
CA ALA A 583 24.83 9.43 14.79
C ALA A 583 23.78 8.47 14.25
N GLU A 584 24.02 7.91 13.07
CA GLU A 584 23.07 7.06 12.36
C GLU A 584 23.75 5.80 11.80
N HIS A 585 23.25 4.62 12.19
CA HIS A 585 23.67 3.32 11.68
C HIS A 585 22.48 2.35 11.73
N ASP A 586 22.11 1.76 10.59
CA ASP A 586 21.16 0.65 10.49
C ASP A 586 19.86 0.92 11.27
N GLY A 587 19.23 2.07 10.99
CA GLY A 587 18.01 2.55 11.64
C GLY A 587 18.20 3.10 13.07
N LEU A 588 19.33 2.83 13.73
CA LEU A 588 19.66 3.40 15.03
C LEU A 588 20.12 4.84 14.88
N ARG A 589 19.31 5.76 15.43
CA ARG A 589 19.63 7.19 15.49
C ARG A 589 19.82 7.64 16.94
N ARG A 590 20.91 8.37 17.20
CA ARG A 590 21.18 9.01 18.50
C ARG A 590 21.67 10.44 18.31
N TYR A 591 21.46 11.24 19.34
CA TYR A 591 21.68 12.68 19.32
C TYR A 591 22.49 13.13 20.54
N ALA A 592 23.37 14.10 20.33
CA ALA A 592 24.02 14.83 21.40
C ALA A 592 24.16 16.30 21.00
N ARG A 593 24.08 17.20 21.98
CA ARG A 593 24.16 18.65 21.75
C ARG A 593 25.48 19.18 22.26
N PHE A 594 26.02 20.17 21.56
CA PHE A 594 27.17 20.93 22.03
C PHE A 594 27.02 22.42 21.68
N THR A 595 27.81 23.24 22.38
CA THR A 595 27.94 24.67 22.12
C THR A 595 29.34 24.93 21.60
N LYS A 596 29.42 25.65 20.47
CA LYS A 596 30.67 26.19 19.91
C LYS A 596 30.88 27.60 20.47
N GLU A 597 32.04 27.82 21.07
CA GLU A 597 32.51 29.12 21.60
C GLU A 597 33.84 29.54 20.96
#